data_AF-A0A8T4MJC7-F1
#
_entry.id   AF-A0A8T4MJC7-F1
#
_cell.length_a   1.000
_cell.length_b   1.000
_cell.length_c   1.000
_cell.angle_alpha   90.00
_cell.angle_beta   90.00
_cell.angle_gamma   90.00
#
_symmetry.space_group_name_H-M   'P 1'
#
loop_
_entity.id
_entity.type
_entity.pdbx_description
1 polymer ?
#
loop_
_entity_poly.entity_id
_entity_poly.type
_entity_poly.pdbx_seq_one_letter_code
_entity_poly.pdbx_strand_id
1 'polypeptide(L)'
;MANEGETKEVNQNITEIRVWSLKNFLTSVFAFLIIIVIFLMITIVLNLNLLFLTMVACFFIVVYSIMLFFLLEPRVVREVNTTARTTVEKPVIKEVFVDKPVQVVHEVEKKIYIMNENKDKLKEKKKLIIPKYNFIGSSQALTYHKRSCRMSKLIKKKYKILDNDEAYFIKRNFKPCEICILKTKKV
;
A
#
# COMPACT_ATOMS: atom_id res chain seq x y z
N MET A 1 35.48 13.42 -18.95
CA MET A 1 34.89 14.29 -17.91
C MET A 1 33.41 13.94 -17.84
N ALA A 2 33.01 13.19 -16.81
CA ALA A 2 31.62 12.77 -16.61
C ALA A 2 30.91 13.87 -15.79
N ASN A 3 29.80 14.39 -16.31
CA ASN A 3 28.97 15.34 -15.59
C ASN A 3 28.30 14.63 -14.41
N GLU A 4 28.73 14.96 -13.20
CA GLU A 4 28.05 14.59 -11.97
C GLU A 4 26.69 15.29 -11.96
N GLY A 5 25.63 14.51 -12.17
CA GLY A 5 24.26 15.01 -12.07
C GLY A 5 23.92 15.26 -10.61
N GLU A 6 23.74 16.52 -10.23
CA GLU A 6 23.19 16.91 -8.93
C GLU A 6 21.79 16.32 -8.75
N THR A 7 21.67 15.32 -7.88
CA THR A 7 20.37 14.82 -7.42
C THR A 7 19.80 15.83 -6.42
N LYS A 8 18.91 16.72 -6.88
CA LYS A 8 18.15 17.60 -5.99
C LYS A 8 17.25 16.76 -5.08
N GLU A 9 17.51 16.80 -3.78
CA GLU A 9 16.66 16.16 -2.78
C GLU A 9 15.25 16.75 -2.83
N VAL A 10 14.27 15.89 -3.13
CA VAL A 10 12.86 16.28 -3.14
C VAL A 10 12.37 16.22 -1.69
N ASN A 11 12.21 17.40 -1.07
CA ASN A 11 11.60 17.51 0.26
C ASN A 11 10.14 17.04 0.20
N GLN A 12 9.87 15.84 0.69
CA GLN A 12 8.53 15.29 0.80
C GLN A 12 7.90 15.77 2.11
N ASN A 13 6.81 16.52 2.02
CA ASN A 13 6.01 16.84 3.20
C ASN A 13 5.05 15.68 3.47
N ILE A 14 5.25 14.99 4.59
CA ILE A 14 4.41 13.87 5.02
C ILE A 14 3.41 14.40 6.03
N THR A 15 2.14 14.51 5.63
CA THR A 15 1.05 14.85 6.54
C THR A 15 0.33 13.57 6.98
N GLU A 16 0.25 13.35 8.29
CA GLU A 16 -0.52 12.24 8.86
C GLU A 16 -1.93 12.72 9.19
N ILE A 17 -2.94 12.14 8.54
CA ILE A 17 -4.35 12.44 8.80
C ILE A 17 -4.98 11.23 9.48
N ARG A 18 -5.63 11.46 10.62
CA ARG A 18 -6.40 10.44 11.34
C ARG A 18 -7.84 10.48 10.84
N VAL A 19 -8.24 9.45 10.09
CA VAL A 19 -9.60 9.37 9.54
C VAL A 19 -10.42 8.39 10.37
N TRP A 20 -11.51 8.89 10.95
CA TRP A 20 -12.47 8.07 11.68
C TRP A 20 -13.36 7.32 10.69
N SER A 21 -13.46 6.00 10.87
CA SER A 21 -14.32 5.15 10.04
C SER A 21 -15.73 5.13 10.63
N LEU A 22 -16.71 5.72 9.93
CA LEU A 22 -18.13 5.65 10.31
C LEU A 22 -18.60 4.19 10.47
N LYS A 23 -18.03 3.27 9.67
CA LYS A 23 -18.33 1.84 9.76
C LYS A 23 -17.93 1.28 11.11
N ASN A 24 -16.74 1.61 11.61
CA ASN A 24 -16.26 1.11 12.90
C ASN A 24 -17.11 1.65 14.05
N PHE A 25 -17.49 2.93 13.96
CA PHE A 25 -18.40 3.54 14.92
C PHE A 25 -19.74 2.79 14.98
N LEU A 26 -20.38 2.57 13.82
CA LEU A 26 -21.62 1.81 13.77
C LEU A 26 -21.46 0.38 14.31
N THR A 27 -20.37 -0.31 13.95
CA THR A 27 -20.06 -1.64 14.50
C THR A 27 -19.95 -1.64 16.02
N SER A 28 -19.34 -0.61 16.62
CA SER A 28 -19.24 -0.50 18.08
C SER A 28 -20.60 -0.32 18.76
N VAL A 29 -21.50 0.45 18.16
CA VAL A 29 -22.87 0.63 18.65
C VAL A 29 -23.65 -0.69 18.59
N PHE A 30 -23.53 -1.44 17.49
CA PHE A 30 -24.16 -2.76 17.37
C PHE A 30 -23.59 -3.76 18.40
N ALA A 31 -22.27 -3.77 18.60
CA ALA A 31 -21.63 -4.63 19.60
C ALA A 31 -22.13 -4.31 21.02
N PHE A 32 -22.31 -3.03 21.34
CA PHE A 32 -22.87 -2.60 22.62
C PHE A 32 -24.30 -3.11 22.84
N LEU A 33 -25.16 -3.02 21.82
CA LEU A 33 -26.54 -3.54 21.90
C LEU A 33 -26.55 -5.06 22.15
N ILE A 34 -25.67 -5.81 21.47
CA ILE A 34 -25.54 -7.26 21.68
C ILE A 34 -25.11 -7.57 23.12
N ILE A 35 -24.14 -6.83 23.66
CA ILE A 35 -23.68 -6.99 25.04
C ILE A 35 -24.82 -6.73 26.03
N ILE A 36 -25.64 -5.70 25.82
CA ILE A 36 -26.81 -5.42 26.66
C ILE A 36 -27.79 -6.60 26.65
N VAL A 37 -28.11 -7.15 25.48
CA VAL A 37 -29.03 -8.29 25.38
C VAL A 37 -28.48 -9.51 26.12
N ILE A 38 -27.19 -9.80 25.98
CA ILE A 38 -26.52 -10.90 26.70
C ILE A 38 -26.57 -10.65 28.22
N PHE A 39 -26.28 -9.43 28.68
CA PHE A 39 -26.33 -9.06 30.09
C PHE A 39 -27.73 -9.24 30.69
N LEU A 40 -28.77 -8.80 29.97
CA LEU A 40 -30.16 -8.99 30.38
C LEU A 40 -30.54 -10.47 30.44
N MET A 41 -30.17 -11.27 29.44
CA MET A 41 -30.40 -12.72 29.43
C MET A 41 -29.76 -13.40 30.63
N ILE A 42 -28.50 -13.08 30.94
CA ILE A 42 -27.79 -13.63 32.11
C ILE A 42 -28.51 -13.25 33.40
N THR A 43 -28.94 -11.98 33.52
CA THR A 43 -29.63 -11.46 34.71
C THR A 43 -30.95 -12.20 34.96
N ILE A 44 -31.74 -12.43 33.91
CA ILE A 44 -33.04 -13.13 33.99
C ILE A 44 -32.83 -14.62 34.32
N VAL A 45 -31.87 -15.29 33.66
CA VAL A 45 -31.66 -16.74 33.84
C VAL A 45 -31.10 -17.08 35.21
N LEU A 46 -30.17 -16.26 35.73
CA LEU A 46 -29.47 -16.56 36.98
C LEU A 46 -30.12 -15.96 38.23
N ASN A 47 -31.15 -15.12 38.10
CA ASN A 47 -31.80 -14.40 39.21
C ASN A 47 -30.76 -13.80 40.19
N LEU A 48 -29.84 -13.01 39.64
CA LEU A 48 -28.69 -12.50 40.40
C LEU A 48 -29.13 -11.55 41.51
N ASN A 49 -28.56 -11.70 42.70
CA ASN A 49 -28.65 -10.70 43.76
C ASN A 49 -27.99 -9.37 43.34
N LEU A 50 -28.42 -8.27 43.94
CA LEU A 50 -27.93 -6.91 43.62
C LEU A 50 -26.39 -6.82 43.65
N LEU A 51 -25.74 -7.47 44.62
CA LEU A 51 -24.28 -7.49 44.74
C LEU A 51 -23.60 -8.22 43.57
N PHE A 52 -24.15 -9.35 43.11
CA PHE A 52 -23.59 -10.06 41.95
C PHE A 52 -23.91 -9.33 40.64
N LEU A 53 -25.08 -8.70 40.54
CA LEU A 53 -25.47 -7.89 39.39
C LEU A 53 -24.48 -6.74 39.15
N THR A 54 -24.07 -6.02 40.20
CA THR A 54 -23.12 -4.91 40.08
C THR A 54 -21.73 -5.40 39.69
N MET A 55 -21.26 -6.54 40.21
CA MET A 55 -19.99 -7.13 39.80
C MET A 55 -20.01 -7.54 38.32
N VAL A 56 -21.07 -8.20 37.86
CA VAL A 56 -21.22 -8.60 36.45
C VAL A 56 -21.31 -7.37 35.55
N ALA A 57 -22.05 -6.33 35.94
CA ALA A 57 -22.12 -5.08 35.20
C ALA A 57 -20.74 -4.42 35.06
N CYS A 58 -19.96 -4.36 36.14
CA CYS A 58 -18.60 -3.82 36.12
C CYS A 58 -17.70 -4.63 35.18
N PHE A 59 -17.78 -5.95 35.21
CA PHE A 59 -17.06 -6.83 34.28
C PHE A 59 -17.38 -6.51 32.81
N PHE A 60 -18.66 -6.39 32.46
CA PHE A 60 -19.08 -6.05 31.10
C PHE A 60 -18.60 -4.65 30.66
N ILE A 61 -18.59 -3.67 31.57
CA ILE A 61 -18.07 -2.31 31.27
C ILE A 61 -16.58 -2.36 30.92
N VAL A 62 -15.78 -3.14 31.67
CA VAL A 62 -14.35 -3.31 31.39
C VAL A 62 -14.13 -4.00 30.05
N VAL A 63 -14.83 -5.10 29.80
CA VAL A 63 -14.75 -5.83 28.51
C VAL A 63 -15.16 -4.92 27.35
N TYR A 64 -16.24 -4.15 27.51
CA TYR A 64 -16.71 -3.22 26.49
C TYR A 64 -15.70 -2.10 26.23
N SER A 65 -15.05 -1.57 27.27
CA SER A 65 -14.03 -0.53 27.14
C SER A 65 -12.81 -1.02 26.35
N ILE A 66 -12.37 -2.25 26.59
CA ILE A 66 -11.29 -2.89 25.80
C ILE A 66 -11.72 -3.06 24.35
N MET A 67 -12.93 -3.57 24.10
CA MET A 67 -13.47 -3.71 22.74
C MET A 67 -13.57 -2.37 22.02
N LEU A 68 -14.05 -1.33 22.71
CA LEU A 68 -14.21 0.02 22.17
C LEU A 68 -12.86 0.62 21.80
N PHE A 69 -11.81 0.42 22.62
CA PHE A 69 -10.45 0.85 22.30
C PHE A 69 -9.97 0.29 20.95
N PHE A 70 -10.18 -1.02 20.71
CA PHE A 70 -9.79 -1.64 19.44
C PHE A 70 -10.70 -1.23 18.26
N LEU A 71 -11.99 -1.02 18.50
CA LEU A 71 -12.93 -0.65 17.43
C LEU A 71 -12.77 0.81 16.99
N LEU A 72 -12.49 1.73 17.91
CA LEU A 72 -12.37 3.15 17.63
C LEU A 72 -10.95 3.58 17.20
N GLU A 73 -9.98 2.66 17.14
CA GLU A 73 -8.61 3.00 16.75
C GLU A 73 -8.62 3.66 15.35
N PRO A 74 -8.28 4.97 15.24
CA PRO A 74 -8.40 5.69 14.00
C PRO A 74 -7.32 5.21 13.03
N ARG A 75 -7.71 4.93 11.79
CA ARG A 75 -6.74 4.53 10.77
C ARG A 75 -5.87 5.74 10.43
N VAL A 76 -4.56 5.61 10.67
CA VAL A 76 -3.57 6.61 10.25
C VAL A 76 -3.34 6.46 8.75
N VAL A 77 -3.73 7.46 7.98
CA VAL A 77 -3.45 7.53 6.54
C VAL A 77 -2.36 8.57 6.34
N ARG A 78 -1.27 8.15 5.68
CA ARG A 78 -0.17 9.03 5.30
C ARG A 78 -0.39 9.48 3.88
N GLU A 79 -0.58 10.79 3.70
CA GLU A 79 -0.65 11.40 2.38
C GLU A 79 0.73 11.97 2.03
N VAL A 80 1.28 11.52 0.90
CA VAL A 80 2.57 12.01 0.39
C VAL A 80 2.27 12.97 -0.75
N ASN A 81 2.35 14.26 -0.46
CA ASN A 81 2.17 15.30 -1.47
C ASN A 81 3.50 15.53 -2.20
N THR A 82 3.72 14.81 -3.30
CA THR A 82 4.83 15.12 -4.23
C THR A 82 4.46 16.33 -5.07
N THR A 83 4.99 17.50 -4.71
CA THR A 83 4.98 18.66 -5.59
C THR A 83 5.97 18.42 -6.73
N ALA A 84 5.48 17.98 -7.89
CA ALA A 84 6.30 17.92 -9.10
C ALA A 84 6.67 19.36 -9.49
N ARG A 85 7.90 19.79 -9.22
CA ARG A 85 8.43 21.05 -9.74
C ARG A 85 8.61 20.89 -11.25
N THR A 86 7.68 21.43 -12.03
CA THR A 86 7.90 21.63 -13.46
C THR A 86 9.03 22.64 -13.62
N THR A 87 10.22 22.18 -14.00
CA THR A 87 11.31 23.07 -14.41
C THR A 87 10.91 23.69 -15.75
N VAL A 88 10.40 24.91 -15.71
CA VAL A 88 10.26 25.74 -16.91
C VAL A 88 11.68 26.12 -17.33
N GLU A 89 12.16 25.52 -18.42
CA GLU A 89 13.38 25.97 -19.09
C GLU A 89 13.15 27.41 -19.55
N LYS A 90 13.89 28.34 -18.94
CA LYS A 90 13.84 29.76 -19.27
C LYS A 90 14.29 29.92 -20.73
N PRO A 91 13.44 30.37 -21.66
CA PRO A 91 13.89 30.57 -23.03
C PRO A 91 14.98 31.65 -23.02
N VAL A 92 16.15 31.32 -23.54
CA VAL A 92 17.24 32.28 -23.77
C VAL A 92 16.80 33.16 -24.93
N ILE A 93 16.24 34.32 -24.60
CA ILE A 93 15.93 35.37 -25.58
C ILE A 93 17.28 35.90 -26.07
N LYS A 94 17.64 35.58 -27.32
CA LYS A 94 18.70 36.29 -28.04
C LYS A 94 18.12 37.60 -28.56
N GLU A 95 18.55 38.72 -27.99
CA GLU A 95 18.24 40.04 -28.52
C GLU A 95 19.02 40.23 -29.83
N VAL A 96 18.29 40.28 -30.95
CA VAL A 96 18.81 40.73 -32.24
C VAL A 96 18.54 42.22 -32.32
N PHE A 97 19.58 43.03 -32.20
CA PHE A 97 19.50 44.47 -32.45
C PHE A 97 19.31 44.70 -33.96
N VAL A 98 18.15 45.24 -34.33
CA VAL A 98 17.87 45.77 -35.66
C VAL A 98 17.59 47.26 -35.51
N ASP A 99 18.50 48.09 -35.98
CA ASP A 99 18.33 49.54 -36.04
C ASP A 99 17.34 49.90 -37.17
N LYS A 100 16.09 50.24 -36.83
CA LYS A 100 15.23 51.04 -37.72
C LYS A 100 14.06 51.70 -36.96
N PRO A 101 13.78 53.00 -37.20
CA PRO A 101 12.75 53.72 -36.45
C PRO A 101 11.34 53.47 -36.97
N VAL A 102 10.46 53.19 -36.00
CA VAL A 102 9.03 53.50 -35.89
C VAL A 102 8.08 52.97 -36.96
N GLN A 103 7.18 52.07 -36.53
CA GLN A 103 5.74 52.19 -36.81
C GLN A 103 4.93 51.49 -35.70
N VAL A 104 4.06 52.28 -35.08
CA VAL A 104 3.04 51.87 -34.12
C VAL A 104 1.98 51.05 -34.85
N VAL A 105 1.42 50.01 -34.20
CA VAL A 105 -0.04 49.75 -34.07
C VAL A 105 -0.40 48.25 -33.99
N HIS A 106 -1.17 47.96 -32.94
CA HIS A 106 -2.09 46.84 -32.66
C HIS A 106 -1.54 45.44 -32.37
N GLU A 107 -1.33 45.20 -31.08
CA GLU A 107 -1.50 43.89 -30.47
C GLU A 107 -2.98 43.50 -30.51
N VAL A 108 -3.36 42.71 -31.52
CA VAL A 108 -4.55 41.86 -31.41
C VAL A 108 -4.12 40.62 -30.65
N GLU A 109 -4.56 40.51 -29.39
CA GLU A 109 -4.44 39.27 -28.61
C GLU A 109 -5.28 38.17 -29.28
N LYS A 110 -4.71 37.53 -30.29
CA LYS A 110 -5.27 36.31 -30.86
C LYS A 110 -5.00 35.21 -29.83
N LYS A 111 -6.02 34.86 -29.04
CA LYS A 111 -5.97 33.70 -28.13
C LYS A 111 -5.65 32.45 -28.95
N ILE A 112 -4.38 32.04 -28.94
CA ILE A 112 -3.94 30.78 -29.51
C ILE A 112 -4.41 29.70 -28.53
N TYR A 113 -5.49 29.02 -28.88
CA TYR A 113 -5.85 27.77 -28.22
C TYR A 113 -4.79 26.74 -28.60
N ILE A 114 -3.75 26.60 -27.77
CA ILE A 114 -2.85 25.45 -27.84
C ILE A 114 -3.70 24.27 -27.39
N MET A 115 -4.37 23.61 -28.33
CA MET A 115 -4.85 22.25 -28.08
C MET A 115 -3.61 21.40 -27.89
N ASN A 116 -3.25 21.19 -26.63
CA ASN A 116 -2.37 20.10 -26.25
C ASN A 116 -3.11 18.80 -26.61
N GLU A 117 -3.05 18.42 -27.88
CA GLU A 117 -3.06 17.03 -28.27
C GLU A 117 -1.78 16.41 -27.68
N ASN A 118 -1.77 16.19 -26.36
CA ASN A 118 -1.02 15.10 -25.77
C ASN A 118 -1.65 13.82 -26.31
N LYS A 119 -1.38 13.56 -27.59
CA LYS A 119 -1.31 12.20 -28.12
C LYS A 119 -0.22 11.57 -27.29
N ASP A 120 -0.63 10.98 -26.18
CA ASP A 120 0.10 9.96 -25.45
C ASP A 120 0.61 8.99 -26.50
N LYS A 121 1.83 9.22 -26.98
CA LYS A 121 2.59 8.22 -27.69
C LYS A 121 2.88 7.19 -26.62
N LEU A 122 1.91 6.30 -26.44
CA LEU A 122 1.96 5.11 -25.62
C LEU A 122 3.10 4.29 -26.20
N LYS A 123 4.33 4.59 -25.77
CA LYS A 123 5.52 3.84 -26.15
C LYS A 123 5.18 2.40 -25.83
N GLU A 124 5.01 1.57 -26.85
CA GLU A 124 4.72 0.16 -26.70
C GLU A 124 5.76 -0.42 -25.75
N LYS A 125 5.33 -0.74 -24.53
CA LYS A 125 6.22 -1.28 -23.52
C LYS A 125 6.69 -2.63 -24.03
N LYS A 126 7.94 -2.69 -24.51
CA LYS A 126 8.59 -3.94 -24.91
C LYS A 126 8.38 -4.95 -23.78
N LYS A 127 7.69 -6.05 -24.08
CA LYS A 127 7.44 -7.12 -23.10
C LYS A 127 8.80 -7.69 -22.70
N LEU A 128 9.19 -7.48 -21.44
CA LEU A 128 10.38 -8.11 -20.89
C LEU A 128 10.19 -9.63 -20.95
N ILE A 129 11.09 -10.33 -21.64
CA ILE A 129 11.13 -11.79 -21.69
C ILE A 129 11.71 -12.26 -20.36
N ILE A 130 10.83 -12.49 -19.37
CA ILE A 130 11.25 -12.96 -18.05
C ILE A 130 11.32 -14.49 -18.08
N PRO A 131 12.48 -15.11 -17.83
CA PRO A 131 12.62 -16.55 -17.80
C PRO A 131 11.70 -17.16 -16.74
N LYS A 132 11.04 -18.27 -17.10
CA LYS A 132 10.12 -18.97 -16.22
C LYS A 132 10.87 -20.09 -15.48
N TYR A 133 11.13 -19.87 -14.19
CA TYR A 133 11.74 -20.88 -13.33
C TYR A 133 10.70 -21.84 -12.72
N ASN A 134 11.07 -23.11 -12.60
CA ASN A 134 10.24 -24.18 -12.03
C ASN A 134 10.19 -24.17 -10.49
N PHE A 135 11.32 -23.84 -9.85
CA PHE A 135 11.45 -23.81 -8.40
C PHE A 135 11.80 -22.40 -7.89
N ILE A 136 11.31 -22.11 -6.69
CA ILE A 136 11.43 -20.81 -6.04
C ILE A 136 11.83 -21.04 -4.58
N GLY A 137 12.98 -20.50 -4.18
CA GLY A 137 13.48 -20.53 -2.81
C GLY A 137 13.29 -19.20 -2.07
N SER A 138 13.20 -19.27 -0.74
CA SER A 138 13.30 -18.12 0.17
C SER A 138 14.64 -18.18 0.91
N SER A 139 15.53 -17.21 0.68
CA SER A 139 16.82 -17.14 1.39
C SER A 139 16.65 -16.94 2.90
N GLN A 140 15.56 -16.28 3.31
CA GLN A 140 15.26 -16.01 4.71
C GLN A 140 14.78 -17.26 5.46
N ALA A 141 13.89 -18.04 4.84
CA ALA A 141 13.28 -19.21 5.47
C ALA A 141 14.04 -20.51 5.15
N LEU A 142 15.05 -20.46 4.28
CA LEU A 142 15.78 -21.62 3.76
C LEU A 142 14.82 -22.72 3.29
N THR A 143 13.74 -22.35 2.61
CA THR A 143 12.76 -23.30 2.03
C THR A 143 12.58 -23.08 0.55
N TYR A 144 12.38 -24.16 -0.20
CA TYR A 144 12.08 -24.09 -1.63
C TYR A 144 10.71 -24.69 -1.96
N HIS A 145 10.12 -24.16 -3.03
CA HIS A 145 8.74 -24.36 -3.42
C HIS A 145 8.65 -24.59 -4.92
N LYS A 146 7.65 -25.36 -5.37
CA LYS A 146 7.24 -25.34 -6.78
C LYS A 146 6.64 -23.98 -7.12
N ARG A 147 6.81 -23.51 -8.36
CA ARG A 147 6.22 -22.24 -8.85
C ARG A 147 4.71 -22.13 -8.62
N SER A 148 3.99 -23.24 -8.63
CA SER A 148 2.54 -23.31 -8.42
C SER A 148 2.12 -23.19 -6.95
N CYS A 149 3.05 -23.25 -5.99
CA CYS A 149 2.75 -23.20 -4.57
C CYS A 149 2.23 -21.81 -4.16
N ARG A 150 1.18 -21.77 -3.33
CA ARG A 150 0.64 -20.52 -2.76
C ARG A 150 1.71 -19.78 -1.95
N MET A 151 2.53 -20.51 -1.17
CA MET A 151 3.59 -19.92 -0.35
C MET A 151 4.70 -19.29 -1.20
N SER A 152 5.01 -19.85 -2.37
CA SER A 152 6.01 -19.29 -3.28
C SER A 152 5.67 -17.87 -3.77
N LYS A 153 4.37 -17.53 -3.84
CA LYS A 153 3.88 -16.21 -4.25
C LYS A 153 4.03 -15.16 -3.16
N LEU A 154 4.13 -15.58 -1.88
CA LEU A 154 4.25 -14.70 -0.72
C LEU A 154 5.70 -14.33 -0.38
N ILE A 155 6.69 -14.98 -1.02
CA ILE A 155 8.11 -14.69 -0.82
C ILE A 155 8.43 -13.29 -1.37
N LYS A 156 8.95 -12.41 -0.50
CA LYS A 156 9.38 -11.05 -0.87
C LYS A 156 10.48 -11.13 -1.94
N LYS A 157 10.43 -10.23 -2.94
CA LYS A 157 11.39 -10.21 -4.07
C LYS A 157 12.86 -10.23 -3.63
N LYS A 158 13.21 -9.50 -2.57
CA LYS A 158 14.58 -9.42 -2.02
C LYS A 158 15.14 -10.74 -1.47
N TYR A 159 14.27 -11.69 -1.11
CA TYR A 159 14.66 -13.00 -0.56
C TYR A 159 14.38 -14.13 -1.54
N LYS A 160 13.96 -13.81 -2.77
CA LYS A 160 13.51 -14.80 -3.75
C LYS A 160 14.68 -15.31 -4.57
N ILE A 161 14.96 -16.60 -4.46
CA ILE A 161 15.95 -17.31 -5.29
C ILE A 161 15.19 -18.13 -6.33
N LEU A 162 15.63 -18.08 -7.58
CA LEU A 162 14.94 -18.71 -8.72
C LEU A 162 15.91 -19.65 -9.41
N ASP A 163 15.53 -20.91 -9.54
CA ASP A 163 16.31 -21.92 -10.27
C ASP A 163 15.35 -22.96 -10.89
N ASN A 164 15.80 -23.62 -11.95
CA ASN A 164 15.07 -24.71 -12.59
C ASN A 164 15.36 -26.07 -11.96
N ASP A 165 16.51 -26.21 -11.31
CA ASP A 165 16.95 -27.48 -10.77
C ASP A 165 16.65 -27.61 -9.28
N GLU A 166 15.97 -28.69 -8.90
CA GLU A 166 15.72 -29.00 -7.50
C GLU A 166 17.02 -29.29 -6.73
N ALA A 167 17.99 -29.94 -7.40
CA ALA A 167 19.29 -30.28 -6.83
C ALA A 167 20.07 -29.03 -6.35
N TYR A 168 19.86 -27.88 -6.98
CA TYR A 168 20.48 -26.62 -6.56
C TYR A 168 20.08 -26.23 -5.13
N PHE A 169 18.79 -26.37 -4.81
CA PHE A 169 18.25 -26.03 -3.49
C PHE A 169 18.69 -27.03 -2.42
N ILE A 170 18.71 -28.32 -2.77
CA ILE A 170 19.18 -29.39 -1.88
C ILE A 170 20.66 -29.19 -1.51
N LYS A 171 21.52 -28.92 -2.51
CA LYS A 171 22.96 -28.66 -2.28
C LYS A 171 23.23 -27.45 -1.36
N ARG A 172 22.29 -26.49 -1.32
CA ARG A 172 22.37 -25.29 -0.47
C ARG A 172 21.60 -25.42 0.84
N ASN A 173 21.22 -26.64 1.22
CA ASN A 173 20.50 -26.93 2.47
C ASN A 173 19.13 -26.25 2.59
N PHE A 174 18.45 -25.99 1.47
CA PHE A 174 17.07 -25.52 1.50
C PHE A 174 16.13 -26.70 1.77
N LYS A 175 15.24 -26.52 2.74
CA LYS A 175 14.22 -27.51 3.07
C LYS A 175 13.08 -27.48 2.04
N PRO A 176 12.57 -28.64 1.61
CA PRO A 176 11.41 -28.67 0.73
C PRO A 176 10.16 -28.19 1.49
N CYS A 177 9.29 -27.45 0.80
CA CYS A 177 8.00 -27.04 1.38
C CYS A 177 7.10 -28.27 1.61
N GLU A 178 6.66 -28.47 2.85
CA GLU A 178 5.79 -29.58 3.26
C GLU A 178 4.53 -29.70 2.37
N ILE A 179 3.89 -28.56 2.07
CA ILE A 179 2.70 -28.50 1.21
C ILE A 179 3.02 -28.92 -0.24
N CYS A 180 4.23 -28.64 -0.73
CA CYS A 180 4.65 -29.04 -2.07
C CYS A 180 4.92 -30.56 -2.16
N ILE A 181 5.41 -31.17 -1.09
CA ILE A 181 5.74 -32.61 -1.01
C ILE A 181 4.46 -33.45 -0.84
N LEU A 182 3.49 -32.97 -0.06
CA LEU A 182 2.23 -33.69 0.15
C LEU A 182 1.46 -33.91 -1.16
N LYS A 183 1.61 -33.00 -2.14
CA LYS A 183 0.99 -33.16 -3.48
C LYS A 183 1.66 -34.22 -4.36
N THR A 184 2.88 -34.66 -4.04
CA THR A 184 3.59 -35.68 -4.83
C THR A 184 3.33 -37.10 -4.35
N LYS A 185 2.93 -37.29 -3.10
CA LYS A 185 2.54 -38.61 -2.57
C LYS A 185 1.04 -38.79 -2.85
N LYS A 186 0.69 -39.46 -3.95
CA LYS A 186 -0.66 -40.02 -4.11
C LYS A 186 -0.85 -40.99 -2.94
N VAL A 187 -1.75 -40.64 -2.03
CA VAL A 187 -2.30 -41.59 -1.05
C VAL A 187 -3.29 -42.47 -1.79
#